data_AF-A0A0N4TBP7-F1
#
_entry.id   AF-A0A0N4TBP7-F1
#
_cell.length_a   1.000
_cell.length_b   1.000
_cell.length_c   1.000
_cell.angle_alpha   90.00
_cell.angle_beta   90.00
_cell.angle_gamma   90.00
#
_symmetry.space_group_name_H-M   'P 1'
#
loop_
_entity.id
_entity.type
_entity.pdbx_description
1 polymer ?
#
loop_
_entity_poly.entity_id
_entity_poly.type
_entity_poly.pdbx_seq_one_letter_code
_entity_poly.pdbx_strand_id
1 'polypeptide(L)'
;MNCREIGHHTSVAIIGEGSSGVSSALALIERDPSLNITIFHNVPFEQTVSFGPAGLFRIDTFQNRVYGKRSFNRYAKLFREYGGEISGVNLLSGYILSTNLTELVEQDEIYGDIVYNFRYLRENEMKQFANQGEIDRVFAIHFTTYTTEGGKYIPWMKKQLLAKGVRFIQRHINTVRDVNQIND
;
A
#
# COMPACT_ATOMS: atom_id res chain seq x y z
N MET A 1 -9.90 16.52 -45.65
CA MET A 1 -10.23 17.33 -44.45
C MET A 1 -9.29 16.89 -43.34
N ASN A 2 -8.46 17.80 -42.86
CA ASN A 2 -7.41 17.55 -41.88
C ASN A 2 -7.93 18.00 -40.52
N CYS A 3 -8.10 17.08 -39.59
CA CYS A 3 -8.36 17.40 -38.19
C CYS A 3 -7.50 16.45 -37.34
N ARG A 4 -6.20 16.76 -37.25
CA ARG A 4 -5.39 16.26 -36.16
C ARG A 4 -5.72 17.12 -34.95
N GLU A 5 -6.68 16.69 -34.13
CA GLU A 5 -6.68 17.07 -32.73
C GLU A 5 -5.42 16.45 -32.11
N ILE A 6 -4.33 17.20 -32.10
CA ILE A 6 -3.19 16.87 -31.26
C ILE A 6 -3.63 17.24 -29.84
N GLY A 7 -4.40 16.35 -29.21
CA GLY A 7 -4.75 16.47 -27.80
C GLY A 7 -3.45 16.65 -27.02
N HIS A 8 -3.38 17.71 -26.23
CA HIS A 8 -2.19 18.01 -25.44
C HIS A 8 -2.07 16.95 -24.34
N HIS A 9 -1.42 15.82 -24.64
CA HIS A 9 -1.16 14.78 -23.64
C HIS A 9 -0.18 15.35 -22.62
N THR A 10 -0.64 15.49 -21.38
CA THR A 10 0.23 15.93 -20.29
C THR A 10 1.19 14.79 -19.98
N SER A 11 2.48 15.01 -20.22
CA SER A 11 3.54 14.06 -19.90
C SER A 11 3.88 14.13 -18.42
N VAL A 12 3.89 12.98 -17.75
CA VAL A 12 4.20 12.86 -16.31
C VAL A 12 5.37 11.92 -16.12
N ALA A 13 6.42 12.42 -15.48
CA ALA A 13 7.56 11.61 -15.05
C ALA A 13 7.40 11.23 -13.57
N ILE A 14 7.57 9.94 -13.26
CA ILE A 14 7.59 9.41 -11.89
C ILE A 14 8.94 8.78 -11.63
N ILE A 15 9.57 9.08 -10.49
CA ILE A 15 10.87 8.53 -10.11
C ILE A 15 10.66 7.48 -9.01
N GLY A 16 10.96 6.23 -9.33
CA GLY A 16 10.86 5.06 -8.47
C GLY A 16 9.74 4.10 -8.90
N GLU A 17 10.04 2.80 -8.96
CA GLU A 17 9.06 1.73 -9.22
C GLU A 17 8.60 0.98 -7.94
N GLY A 18 8.93 1.51 -6.77
CA GLY A 18 8.41 1.01 -5.50
C GLY A 18 6.94 1.34 -5.28
N SER A 19 6.42 0.98 -4.10
CA SER A 19 5.01 1.15 -3.72
C SER A 19 4.46 2.55 -4.00
N SER A 20 5.14 3.60 -3.54
CA SER A 20 4.71 4.99 -3.76
C SER A 20 4.66 5.37 -5.24
N GLY A 21 5.63 4.93 -6.03
CA GLY A 21 5.72 5.26 -7.45
C GLY A 21 4.61 4.60 -8.27
N VAL A 22 4.47 3.28 -8.16
CA VAL A 22 3.45 2.56 -8.93
C VAL A 22 2.03 2.87 -8.47
N SER A 23 1.80 3.08 -7.16
CA SER A 23 0.46 3.44 -6.67
C SER A 23 0.06 4.85 -7.11
N SER A 24 1.01 5.80 -7.11
CA SER A 24 0.77 7.16 -7.63
C SER A 24 0.47 7.13 -9.13
N ALA A 25 1.27 6.41 -9.91
CA ALA A 25 1.04 6.24 -11.35
C ALA A 25 -0.34 5.65 -11.63
N LEU A 26 -0.73 4.62 -10.86
CA LEU A 26 -2.00 3.94 -11.07
C LEU A 26 -3.18 4.84 -10.72
N ALA A 27 -3.09 5.58 -9.60
CA ALA A 27 -4.11 6.55 -9.22
C ALA A 27 -4.25 7.68 -10.27
N LEU A 28 -3.15 8.15 -10.84
CA LEU A 28 -3.16 9.18 -11.88
C LEU A 28 -3.83 8.68 -13.17
N ILE A 29 -3.41 7.53 -13.70
CA ILE A 29 -3.95 7.00 -14.97
C ILE A 29 -5.39 6.48 -14.82
N GLU A 30 -5.80 6.02 -13.63
CA GLU A 30 -7.21 5.68 -13.34
C GLU A 30 -8.10 6.93 -13.32
N ARG A 31 -7.55 8.08 -12.88
CA ARG A 31 -8.27 9.35 -12.84
C ARG A 31 -8.31 10.05 -14.20
N ASP A 32 -7.20 10.03 -14.93
CA ASP A 32 -7.08 10.63 -16.26
C ASP A 32 -6.31 9.68 -17.20
N PRO A 33 -7.04 8.90 -18.02
CA PRO A 33 -6.44 7.99 -18.99
C PRO A 33 -5.65 8.67 -20.12
N SER A 34 -5.73 10.00 -20.27
CA SER A 34 -5.03 10.74 -21.32
C SER A 34 -3.56 11.06 -20.97
N LEU A 35 -3.16 10.83 -19.71
CA LEU A 35 -1.80 11.10 -19.24
C LEU A 35 -0.76 10.20 -19.92
N ASN A 36 0.34 10.81 -20.37
CA ASN A 36 1.49 10.10 -20.91
C ASN A 36 2.52 9.88 -19.78
N ILE A 37 2.38 8.77 -19.04
CA ILE A 37 3.19 8.50 -17.85
C ILE A 37 4.44 7.67 -18.19
N THR A 38 5.60 8.11 -17.70
CA THR A 38 6.85 7.35 -17.70
C THR A 38 7.37 7.21 -16.27
N ILE A 39 7.63 5.98 -15.83
CA ILE A 39 8.26 5.67 -14.54
C ILE A 39 9.75 5.37 -14.76
N PHE A 40 10.62 6.08 -14.07
CA PHE A 40 12.06 5.85 -14.04
C PHE A 40 12.44 5.03 -12.82
N HIS A 41 13.31 4.04 -12.96
CA HIS A 41 13.85 3.26 -11.84
C HIS A 41 15.34 2.97 -12.03
N ASN A 42 16.09 2.82 -10.94
CA ASN A 42 17.52 2.59 -11.00
C ASN A 42 17.89 1.10 -10.94
N VAL A 43 17.25 0.38 -10.01
CA VAL A 43 17.54 -1.02 -9.67
C VAL A 43 16.35 -1.91 -9.99
N PRO A 44 16.53 -3.24 -10.12
CA PRO A 44 15.44 -4.20 -10.16
C PRO A 44 14.54 -4.10 -8.93
N PHE A 45 13.26 -4.45 -9.08
CA PHE A 45 12.25 -4.34 -8.03
C PHE A 45 12.65 -5.06 -6.72
N GLU A 46 13.27 -6.24 -6.84
CA GLU A 46 13.69 -7.08 -5.72
C GLU A 46 14.75 -6.41 -4.82
N GLN A 47 15.44 -5.40 -5.34
CA GLN A 47 16.43 -4.62 -4.61
C GLN A 47 15.83 -3.34 -3.99
N THR A 48 14.52 -3.11 -4.14
CA THR A 48 13.83 -1.95 -3.56
C THR A 48 13.37 -2.24 -2.15
N VAL A 49 13.22 -1.18 -1.34
CA VAL A 49 12.62 -1.28 0.01
C VAL A 49 11.14 -1.67 0.00
N SER A 50 10.50 -1.75 -1.17
CA SER A 50 9.11 -2.22 -1.31
C SER A 50 8.99 -3.73 -1.49
N PHE A 51 10.12 -4.44 -1.67
CA PHE A 51 10.13 -5.89 -1.82
C PHE A 51 10.04 -6.63 -0.48
N GLY A 52 10.82 -6.19 0.51
CA GLY A 52 10.95 -6.84 1.82
C GLY A 52 9.89 -6.60 2.92
N PRO A 53 9.06 -5.53 2.91
CA PRO A 53 8.12 -5.28 4.01
C PRO A 53 7.11 -6.41 4.21
N ALA A 54 6.75 -6.65 5.48
CA ALA A 54 5.77 -7.69 5.85
C ALA A 54 4.35 -7.45 5.29
N GLY A 55 4.02 -6.20 4.97
CA GLY A 55 2.79 -5.85 4.27
C GLY A 55 1.52 -5.75 5.14
N LEU A 56 1.60 -5.94 6.46
CA LEU A 56 0.46 -5.75 7.35
C LEU A 56 -0.02 -4.29 7.34
N PHE A 57 -1.31 -4.08 7.03
CA PHE A 57 -1.91 -2.77 7.18
C PHE A 57 -2.07 -2.44 8.67
N ARG A 58 -1.33 -1.43 9.11
CA ARG A 58 -1.40 -0.84 10.45
C ARG A 58 -1.15 0.65 10.34
N ILE A 59 -1.79 1.43 11.19
CA ILE A 59 -1.61 2.88 11.28
C ILE A 59 -1.07 3.16 12.68
N ASP A 60 0.09 3.80 12.77
CA ASP A 60 0.73 4.07 14.05
C ASP A 60 0.57 5.51 14.52
N THR A 61 0.04 6.39 13.67
CA THR A 61 -0.14 7.81 13.99
C THR A 61 -1.47 8.36 13.50
N PHE A 62 -2.07 9.26 14.29
CA PHE A 62 -3.31 9.94 13.93
C PHE A 62 -3.22 10.73 12.62
N GLN A 63 -2.06 11.32 12.32
CA GLN A 63 -1.84 12.10 11.11
C GLN A 63 -2.02 11.24 9.85
N ASN A 64 -1.68 9.95 9.94
CA ASN A 64 -1.78 9.02 8.82
C ASN A 64 -3.16 8.37 8.68
N ARG A 65 -4.05 8.57 9.66
CA ARG A 65 -5.39 7.97 9.71
C ARG A 65 -6.23 8.24 8.47
N VAL A 66 -6.21 9.47 7.96
CA VAL A 66 -6.97 9.86 6.75
C VAL A 66 -6.51 9.09 5.51
N TYR A 67 -5.20 8.87 5.38
CA TYR A 67 -4.64 8.10 4.28
C TYR A 67 -4.93 6.61 4.46
N GLY A 68 -4.78 6.09 5.68
CA GLY A 68 -5.11 4.72 6.02
C GLY A 68 -6.56 4.37 5.70
N LYS A 69 -7.53 5.23 6.06
CA LYS A 69 -8.95 5.00 5.75
C LYS A 69 -9.22 4.90 4.24
N ARG A 70 -8.56 5.73 3.43
CA ARG A 70 -8.66 5.66 1.96
C ARG A 70 -8.01 4.38 1.41
N SER A 71 -6.84 4.03 1.90
CA SER A 71 -6.12 2.82 1.49
C SER A 71 -6.90 1.55 1.86
N PHE A 72 -7.50 1.49 3.05
CA PHE A 72 -8.30 0.34 3.49
C PHE A 72 -9.49 0.07 2.57
N ASN A 73 -10.21 1.13 2.17
CA ASN A 73 -11.29 1.01 1.20
C ASN A 73 -10.80 0.51 -0.17
N ARG A 74 -9.62 0.95 -0.62
CA ARG A 74 -9.01 0.45 -1.85
C ARG A 74 -8.65 -1.04 -1.73
N TYR A 75 -8.04 -1.45 -0.63
CA TYR A 75 -7.70 -2.86 -0.40
C TYR A 75 -8.94 -3.75 -0.35
N ALA A 76 -10.01 -3.27 0.30
CA ALA A 76 -11.29 -3.99 0.31
C ALA A 76 -11.89 -4.16 -1.09
N LYS A 77 -11.77 -3.15 -1.95
CA LYS A 77 -12.17 -3.26 -3.36
C LYS A 77 -11.32 -4.30 -4.09
N LEU A 78 -10.00 -4.20 -4.00
CA LEU A 78 -9.08 -5.10 -4.71
C LEU A 78 -9.24 -6.56 -4.27
N PHE A 79 -9.38 -6.80 -2.96
CA PHE A 79 -9.61 -8.14 -2.44
C PHE A 79 -10.92 -8.73 -2.97
N ARG A 80 -12.02 -7.95 -3.00
CA ARG A 80 -13.31 -8.42 -3.54
C ARG A 80 -13.28 -8.68 -5.05
N GLU A 81 -12.56 -7.87 -5.80
CA GLU A 81 -12.54 -7.96 -7.27
C GLU A 81 -11.56 -9.03 -7.79
N TYR A 82 -10.41 -9.19 -7.13
CA TYR A 82 -9.32 -10.02 -7.66
C TYR A 82 -8.89 -11.15 -6.70
N GLY A 83 -9.15 -11.01 -5.40
CA GLY A 83 -8.57 -11.87 -4.38
C GLY A 83 -7.06 -11.67 -4.21
N GLY A 84 -6.50 -12.25 -3.15
CA GLY A 84 -5.09 -12.06 -2.82
C GLY A 84 -4.13 -12.86 -3.67
N GLU A 85 -4.56 -13.95 -4.29
CA GLU A 85 -3.68 -14.71 -5.18
C GLU A 85 -3.30 -13.89 -6.44
N ILE A 86 -4.24 -13.10 -6.95
CA ILE A 86 -4.00 -12.25 -8.12
C ILE A 86 -3.41 -10.90 -7.72
N SER A 87 -3.99 -10.24 -6.71
CA SER A 87 -3.62 -8.87 -6.37
C SER A 87 -2.54 -8.75 -5.29
N GLY A 88 -2.21 -9.82 -4.58
CA GLY A 88 -1.36 -9.76 -3.38
C GLY A 88 -2.02 -9.09 -2.17
N VAL A 89 -3.29 -8.68 -2.27
CA VAL A 89 -4.06 -8.11 -1.16
C VAL A 89 -4.87 -9.20 -0.49
N ASN A 90 -4.54 -9.56 0.74
CA ASN A 90 -5.21 -10.64 1.48
C ASN A 90 -5.91 -10.12 2.73
N LEU A 91 -7.05 -10.70 3.09
CA LEU A 91 -7.72 -10.41 4.36
C LEU A 91 -7.25 -11.41 5.43
N LEU A 92 -6.86 -10.92 6.60
CA LEU A 92 -6.47 -11.77 7.72
C LEU A 92 -6.91 -11.19 9.07
N SER A 93 -6.93 -12.04 10.08
CA SER A 93 -7.17 -11.62 11.47
C SER A 93 -5.90 -11.82 12.30
N GLY A 94 -5.74 -10.97 13.30
CA GLY A 94 -4.56 -10.99 14.18
C GLY A 94 -4.82 -10.29 15.51
N TYR A 95 -3.74 -10.16 16.27
CA TYR A 95 -3.76 -9.60 17.62
C TYR A 95 -2.68 -8.53 17.78
N ILE A 96 -3.02 -7.41 18.44
CA ILE A 96 -2.03 -6.49 19.00
C ILE A 96 -1.94 -6.81 20.49
N LEU A 97 -0.74 -7.11 20.98
CA LEU A 97 -0.45 -7.38 22.39
C LEU A 97 0.35 -6.20 22.95
N SER A 98 0.01 -5.71 24.14
CA SER A 98 0.82 -4.73 24.86
C SER A 98 0.67 -4.90 26.36
N THR A 99 1.73 -4.60 27.11
CA THR A 99 1.66 -4.45 28.57
C THR A 99 1.26 -3.04 29.02
N ASN A 100 1.07 -2.14 28.06
CA ASN A 100 0.66 -0.77 28.27
C ASN A 100 -0.76 -0.55 27.73
N LEU A 101 -1.73 -0.41 28.63
CA LEU A 101 -3.12 -0.16 28.26
C LEU A 101 -3.29 1.17 27.50
N THR A 102 -2.51 2.20 27.86
CA THR A 102 -2.60 3.51 27.20
C THR A 102 -2.25 3.42 25.72
N GLU A 103 -1.19 2.69 25.36
CA GLU A 103 -0.82 2.48 23.95
C GLU A 103 -1.90 1.75 23.13
N LEU A 104 -2.62 0.83 23.77
CA LEU A 104 -3.74 0.13 23.12
C LEU A 104 -4.97 1.01 22.96
N VAL A 105 -5.25 1.89 23.92
CA VAL A 105 -6.31 2.90 23.81
C VAL A 105 -5.98 3.88 22.68
N GLU A 106 -4.73 4.36 22.60
CA GLU A 106 -4.29 5.20 21.48
C GLU A 106 -4.46 4.48 20.12
N GLN A 107 -4.15 3.18 20.06
CA GLN A 107 -4.37 2.40 18.85
C GLN A 107 -5.85 2.23 18.48
N ASP A 108 -6.74 2.10 19.46
CA ASP A 108 -8.19 2.11 19.22
C ASP A 108 -8.63 3.41 18.54
N GLU A 109 -8.21 4.56 19.08
CA GLU A 109 -8.58 5.85 18.51
C GLU A 109 -8.00 6.09 17.10
N ILE A 110 -6.80 5.56 16.83
CA ILE A 110 -6.13 5.71 15.52
C ILE A 110 -6.73 4.80 14.45
N TYR A 111 -7.13 3.58 14.79
CA TYR A 111 -7.26 2.48 13.84
C TYR A 111 -8.55 1.65 14.01
N GLY A 112 -9.19 1.71 15.18
CA GLY A 112 -10.25 0.78 15.60
C GLY A 112 -11.51 0.78 14.74
N ASP A 113 -11.98 1.95 14.30
CA ASP A 113 -13.15 2.09 13.42
C ASP A 113 -12.84 1.92 11.92
N ILE A 114 -11.57 1.75 11.55
CA ILE A 114 -11.17 1.56 10.14
C ILE A 114 -11.19 0.08 9.79
N VAL A 115 -10.73 -0.77 10.70
CA VAL A 115 -10.59 -2.21 10.44
C VAL A 115 -11.77 -3.01 10.95
N TYR A 116 -11.88 -4.25 10.51
CA TYR A 116 -13.01 -5.09 10.88
C TYR A 116 -12.75 -5.79 12.21
N ASN A 117 -13.84 -6.14 12.91
CA ASN A 117 -13.80 -6.97 14.12
C ASN A 117 -12.82 -6.48 15.20
N PHE A 118 -12.61 -5.17 15.29
CA PHE A 118 -11.78 -4.55 16.31
C PHE A 118 -12.43 -4.68 17.68
N ARG A 119 -11.76 -5.34 18.62
CA ARG A 119 -12.24 -5.51 19.98
C ARG A 119 -11.11 -5.90 20.92
N TYR A 120 -11.23 -5.48 22.17
CA TYR A 120 -10.40 -6.02 23.25
C TYR A 120 -10.73 -7.50 23.50
N LEU A 121 -9.70 -8.29 23.82
CA LEU A 121 -9.86 -9.68 24.22
C LEU A 121 -10.32 -9.77 25.67
N ARG A 122 -11.11 -10.80 25.95
CA ARG A 122 -11.45 -11.21 27.32
C ARG A 122 -10.27 -11.96 27.95
N GLU A 123 -10.18 -11.96 29.27
CA GLU A 123 -9.14 -12.67 30.02
C GLU A 123 -8.99 -14.14 29.59
N ASN A 124 -10.09 -14.84 29.34
CA ASN A 124 -10.05 -16.23 28.90
C ASN A 124 -9.50 -16.40 27.47
N GLU A 125 -9.71 -15.43 26.57
CA GLU A 125 -9.10 -15.42 25.24
C GLU A 125 -7.60 -15.13 25.31
N MET A 126 -7.16 -14.30 26.27
CA MET A 126 -5.74 -13.97 26.43
C MET A 126 -4.88 -15.15 26.91
N LYS A 127 -5.49 -16.18 27.52
CA LYS A 127 -4.81 -17.41 27.94
C LYS A 127 -4.15 -18.19 26.79
N GLN A 128 -4.52 -17.90 25.54
CA GLN A 128 -3.92 -18.55 24.36
C GLN A 128 -2.49 -18.08 24.07
N PHE A 129 -2.10 -16.89 24.56
CA PHE A 129 -0.75 -16.37 24.35
C PHE A 129 0.19 -17.01 25.37
N ALA A 130 1.34 -17.49 24.90
CA ALA A 130 2.31 -18.16 25.75
C ALA A 130 2.70 -17.27 26.95
N ASN A 131 2.95 -17.90 28.10
CA ASN A 131 3.48 -17.22 29.28
C ASN A 131 4.79 -16.50 28.94
N GLN A 132 4.72 -15.21 28.61
CA GLN A 132 5.90 -14.35 28.47
C GLN A 132 6.41 -13.87 29.84
N GLY A 133 5.96 -14.48 30.94
CA GLY A 133 6.22 -14.03 32.31
C GLY A 133 5.32 -12.86 32.76
N GLU A 134 4.38 -12.43 31.92
CA GLU A 134 3.62 -11.18 32.09
C GLU A 134 2.10 -11.33 31.85
N ILE A 135 1.53 -12.55 31.91
CA ILE A 135 0.09 -12.79 31.59
C ILE A 135 -0.85 -11.84 32.35
N ASP A 136 -0.54 -11.52 33.61
CA ASP A 136 -1.38 -10.64 34.45
C ASP A 136 -1.28 -9.15 34.05
N ARG A 137 -0.45 -8.81 33.04
CA ARG A 137 -0.20 -7.44 32.58
C ARG A 137 -0.39 -7.26 31.07
N VAL A 138 -0.65 -8.31 30.31
CA VAL A 138 -0.85 -8.20 28.86
C VAL A 138 -2.31 -7.88 28.57
N PHE A 139 -2.51 -6.82 27.82
CA PHE A 139 -3.76 -6.44 27.18
C PHE A 139 -3.68 -6.78 25.69
N ALA A 140 -4.81 -7.13 25.09
CA ALA A 140 -4.83 -7.56 23.70
C ALA A 140 -6.05 -7.03 22.95
N ILE A 141 -5.84 -6.72 21.67
CA ILE A 141 -6.88 -6.35 20.72
C ILE A 141 -6.90 -7.37 19.58
N HIS A 142 -8.07 -7.92 19.28
CA HIS A 142 -8.33 -8.67 18.05
C HIS A 142 -8.76 -7.69 16.97
N PHE A 143 -8.32 -7.93 15.74
CA PHE A 143 -8.75 -7.18 14.57
C PHE A 143 -8.61 -8.02 13.31
N THR A 144 -9.37 -7.64 12.28
CA THR A 144 -9.30 -8.20 10.93
C THR A 144 -8.93 -7.08 9.96
N THR A 145 -7.83 -7.25 9.24
CA THR A 145 -7.24 -6.24 8.35
C THR A 145 -6.79 -6.83 7.02
N TYR A 146 -6.23 -5.99 6.15
CA TYR A 146 -5.57 -6.43 4.93
C TYR A 146 -4.05 -6.54 5.09
N THR A 147 -3.44 -7.48 4.39
CA THR A 147 -2.02 -7.44 4.04
C THR A 147 -1.84 -7.11 2.57
N THR A 148 -0.71 -6.51 2.23
CA THR A 148 -0.23 -6.33 0.86
C THR A 148 1.12 -7.02 0.71
N GLU A 149 1.15 -8.17 0.05
CA GLU A 149 2.39 -8.89 -0.25
C GLU A 149 3.21 -8.09 -1.27
N GLY A 150 4.34 -7.50 -0.87
CA GLY A 150 5.16 -6.64 -1.73
C GLY A 150 5.51 -7.32 -3.07
N GLY A 151 5.91 -8.59 -3.01
CA GLY A 151 6.23 -9.44 -4.16
C GLY A 151 5.07 -9.76 -5.11
N LYS A 152 3.81 -9.49 -4.74
CA LYS A 152 2.63 -9.69 -5.61
C LYS A 152 1.92 -8.37 -5.92
N TYR A 153 1.67 -7.54 -4.91
CA TYR A 153 0.89 -6.31 -5.05
C TYR A 153 1.58 -5.28 -5.93
N ILE A 154 2.90 -5.10 -5.80
CA ILE A 154 3.65 -4.16 -6.62
C ILE A 154 3.75 -4.66 -8.07
N PRO A 155 4.15 -5.92 -8.35
CA PRO A 155 4.08 -6.46 -9.71
C PRO A 155 2.68 -6.44 -10.34
N TRP A 156 1.63 -6.67 -9.55
CA TRP A 156 0.25 -6.57 -10.02
C TRP A 156 -0.06 -5.15 -10.50
N MET A 157 0.26 -4.11 -9.71
CA MET A 157 0.07 -2.71 -10.14
C MET A 157 0.91 -2.39 -11.39
N LYS A 158 2.16 -2.86 -11.45
CA LYS A 158 3.02 -2.70 -12.63
C LYS A 158 2.39 -3.32 -13.87
N LYS A 159 1.78 -4.51 -13.78
CA LYS A 159 1.03 -5.13 -14.88
C LYS A 159 -0.16 -4.28 -15.32
N GLN A 160 -0.93 -3.72 -14.39
CA GLN A 160 -2.04 -2.81 -14.72
C GLN A 160 -1.55 -1.55 -15.46
N LEU A 161 -0.42 -0.99 -15.01
CA LEU A 161 0.19 0.19 -15.62
C LEU A 161 0.69 -0.07 -17.04
N LEU A 162 1.40 -1.17 -17.25
CA LEU A 162 1.85 -1.60 -18.58
C LEU A 162 0.67 -1.79 -19.53
N ALA A 163 -0.42 -2.42 -19.07
CA ALA A 163 -1.64 -2.60 -19.85
C ALA A 163 -2.33 -1.27 -20.21
N LYS A 164 -2.06 -0.20 -19.46
CA LYS A 164 -2.55 1.17 -19.71
C LYS A 164 -1.54 2.03 -20.50
N GLY A 165 -0.47 1.45 -21.02
CA GLY A 165 0.51 2.15 -21.85
C GLY A 165 1.56 2.97 -21.08
N VAL A 166 1.65 2.80 -19.74
CA VAL A 166 2.69 3.45 -18.94
C VAL A 166 4.05 2.83 -19.24
N ARG A 167 5.06 3.66 -19.51
CA ARG A 167 6.43 3.21 -19.79
C ARG A 167 7.25 3.08 -18.51
N PHE A 168 8.13 2.07 -18.47
CA PHE A 168 9.13 1.90 -17.42
C PHE A 168 10.52 2.01 -18.05
N ILE A 169 11.37 2.91 -17.55
CA ILE A 169 12.72 3.13 -18.05
C ILE A 169 13.71 2.92 -16.90
N GLN A 170 14.60 1.93 -17.07
CA GLN A 170 15.70 1.75 -16.13
C GLN A 170 16.77 2.81 -16.40
N ARG A 171 16.88 3.80 -15.51
CA ARG A 171 17.84 4.90 -15.58
C ARG A 171 18.09 5.48 -14.19
N HIS A 172 19.37 5.62 -13.83
CA HIS A 172 19.76 6.39 -12.66
C HIS A 172 19.47 7.88 -12.90
N ILE A 173 18.72 8.50 -11.99
CA ILE A 173 18.36 9.92 -12.04
C ILE A 173 19.17 10.62 -10.94
N ASN A 174 20.12 11.48 -11.33
CA ASN A 174 20.95 12.22 -10.38
C ASN A 174 20.21 13.46 -9.87
N THR A 175 19.44 14.10 -10.75
CA THR A 175 18.62 15.26 -10.43
C THR A 175 17.24 15.13 -11.04
N VAL A 176 16.23 15.77 -10.44
CA VAL A 176 14.87 15.80 -10.99
C VAL A 176 14.80 16.39 -12.40
N ARG A 177 15.81 17.13 -12.87
CA ARG A 177 15.86 17.70 -14.22
C ARG A 177 16.23 16.65 -15.28
N ASP A 178 16.90 15.56 -14.89
CA ASP A 178 17.36 14.52 -15.82
C ASP A 178 16.17 13.80 -16.48
N VAL A 179 14.97 13.88 -15.88
CA VAL A 179 13.74 13.33 -16.46
C VAL A 179 13.34 13.99 -17.79
N ASN A 180 13.84 15.20 -18.08
CA ASN A 180 13.55 15.91 -19.34
C ASN A 180 14.43 15.46 -20.51
N GLN A 181 15.48 14.67 -20.25
CA GLN A 181 16.39 14.16 -21.28
C GLN A 181 15.89 12.81 -21.84
N ILE A 182 14.60 12.70 -22.13
CA ILE A 182 14.05 11.54 -22.83
C ILE A 182 14.32 11.81 -24.31
N ASN A 183 15.42 11.29 -24.83
CA ASN A 183 15.59 11.21 -26.28
C ASN A 183 14.68 10.07 -26.75
N ASP A 184 13.68 10.41 -27.57
CA ASP A 184 12.85 9.43 -28.29
C ASP A 184 13.69 8.52 -29.21
#